data_AF-U1WT89-F1
#
_entry.id   AF-U1WT89-F1
#
_cell.length_a   1.000
_cell.length_b   1.000
_cell.length_c   1.000
_cell.angle_alpha   90.00
_cell.angle_beta   90.00
_cell.angle_gamma   90.00
#
_symmetry.space_group_name_H-M   'P 1'
#
loop_
_entity.id
_entity.type
_entity.pdbx_description
1 polymer ?
#
loop_
_entity_poly.entity_id
_entity_poly.type
_entity_poly.pdbx_seq_one_letter_code
_entity_poly.pdbx_strand_id
1 'polypeptide(L)'
;MDDVITNNSNKPDVLVLAVSCAVRKENIESFKEYAAAKGIGHASIWTNTVIEAKLYAEYHDLLFSYFGISLSSERRNRIATVRRNISLKEKMKKDFLKKGEEIQEDVWERIKYPYKKFKSSEILIRSVDDTFYPENIPDELGNYPWYKVEAYDFYYNGIRVITGIRELVIDEEGNWDFIKNYNEKISERYFRVNALEIGNIPFSNIIEYDINGDEFYIYPHLFCDFSNQGHPYESIDYVVETEDSGYAFLDVDKKGVRQV
;
A
#
# COMPACT_ATOMS: atom_id res chain seq x y z
N MET A 1 45.73 -13.09 11.77
CA MET A 1 46.07 -12.28 10.58
C MET A 1 47.50 -12.59 10.14
N ASP A 2 48.44 -12.72 11.08
CA ASP A 2 49.80 -13.21 10.79
C ASP A 2 49.83 -14.60 10.12
N ASP A 3 48.95 -15.53 10.53
CA ASP A 3 48.89 -16.89 9.95
C ASP A 3 48.74 -16.92 8.42
N VAL A 4 47.99 -15.97 7.85
CA VAL A 4 47.75 -15.90 6.39
C VAL A 4 49.02 -15.45 5.65
N ILE A 5 49.86 -14.65 6.29
CA ILE A 5 51.11 -14.14 5.73
C ILE A 5 52.24 -15.15 5.94
N THR A 6 52.26 -15.86 7.07
CA THR A 6 53.30 -16.84 7.40
C THR A 6 53.11 -18.19 6.73
N ASN A 7 51.86 -18.60 6.42
CA ASN A 7 51.56 -19.90 5.83
C ASN A 7 51.58 -19.90 4.29
N ASN A 8 51.78 -18.75 3.64
CA ASN A 8 51.86 -18.65 2.18
C ASN A 8 53.30 -18.41 1.73
N SER A 9 53.81 -19.26 0.83
CA SER A 9 55.18 -19.18 0.29
C SER A 9 55.45 -17.89 -0.49
N ASN A 10 54.39 -17.33 -1.09
CA ASN A 10 54.43 -16.05 -1.80
C ASN A 10 53.46 -15.08 -1.11
N LYS A 11 53.84 -13.80 -1.04
CA LYS A 11 52.97 -12.77 -0.49
C LYS A 11 51.76 -12.56 -1.41
N PRO A 12 50.54 -12.43 -0.87
CA PRO A 12 49.37 -12.13 -1.68
C PRO A 12 49.40 -10.67 -2.16
N ASP A 13 49.00 -10.45 -3.41
CA ASP A 13 48.87 -9.11 -3.99
C ASP A 13 47.69 -8.33 -3.38
N VAL A 14 46.65 -9.06 -2.95
CA VAL A 14 45.41 -8.52 -2.38
C VAL A 14 45.05 -9.23 -1.08
N LEU A 15 44.70 -8.46 -0.06
CA LEU A 15 44.14 -8.95 1.20
C LEU A 15 42.73 -8.39 1.41
N VAL A 16 41.73 -9.28 1.44
CA VAL A 16 40.35 -8.93 1.76
C VAL A 16 39.99 -9.53 3.11
N LEU A 17 39.53 -8.70 4.04
CA LEU A 17 38.94 -9.13 5.30
C LEU A 17 37.43 -8.93 5.24
N ALA A 18 36.67 -10.02 5.14
CA ALA A 18 35.21 -9.97 5.20
C ALA A 18 34.72 -10.09 6.65
N VAL A 19 33.84 -9.20 7.07
CA VAL A 19 33.25 -9.17 8.42
C VAL A 19 31.76 -8.84 8.34
N SER A 20 30.96 -9.47 9.21
CA SER A 20 29.50 -9.29 9.24
C SER A 20 29.04 -8.03 9.98
N CYS A 21 29.94 -7.32 10.65
CA CYS A 21 29.61 -6.17 11.49
C CYS A 21 30.16 -4.86 10.91
N ALA A 22 29.62 -3.75 11.41
CA ALA A 22 30.18 -2.44 11.15
C ALA A 22 31.56 -2.31 11.82
N VAL A 23 32.51 -1.75 11.09
CA VAL A 23 33.88 -1.51 11.57
C VAL A 23 34.12 -0.01 11.62
N ARG A 24 34.73 0.45 12.73
CA ARG A 24 35.11 1.86 12.88
C ARG A 24 36.20 2.25 11.90
N LYS A 25 36.22 3.50 11.48
CA LYS A 25 37.16 4.03 10.48
C LYS A 25 38.62 3.83 10.90
N GLU A 26 38.93 4.05 12.18
CA GLU A 26 40.29 3.92 12.71
C GLU A 26 40.83 2.49 12.57
N ASN A 27 39.95 1.49 12.74
CA ASN A 27 40.31 0.08 12.58
C ASN A 27 40.51 -0.30 11.10
N ILE A 28 39.76 0.32 10.19
CA ILE A 28 39.95 0.14 8.74
C ILE A 28 41.29 0.72 8.30
N GLU A 29 41.65 1.89 8.81
CA GLU A 29 42.94 2.56 8.52
C GLU A 29 44.10 1.74 9.08
N SER A 30 44.02 1.33 10.35
CA SER A 30 45.04 0.48 10.99
C SER A 30 45.27 -0.84 10.22
N PHE A 31 44.21 -1.47 9.71
CA PHE A 31 44.33 -2.67 8.88
C PHE A 31 45.08 -2.41 7.57
N LYS A 32 44.82 -1.28 6.90
CA LYS A 32 45.52 -0.92 5.66
C LYS A 32 47.00 -0.63 5.91
N GLU A 33 47.33 0.09 6.99
CA GLU A 33 48.71 0.37 7.40
C GLU A 33 49.47 -0.92 7.70
N TYR A 34 48.85 -1.84 8.45
CA TYR A 34 49.41 -3.15 8.73
C TYR A 34 49.72 -3.92 7.44
N ALA A 35 48.78 -3.99 6.49
CA ALA A 35 48.98 -4.69 5.23
C ALA A 35 50.09 -4.05 4.38
N ALA A 36 50.14 -2.72 4.31
CA ALA A 36 51.19 -1.99 3.61
C ALA A 36 52.58 -2.26 4.20
N ALA A 37 52.71 -2.26 5.54
CA ALA A 37 53.96 -2.56 6.24
C ALA A 37 54.47 -3.99 5.96
N LYS A 38 53.57 -4.93 5.66
CA LYS A 38 53.92 -6.31 5.27
C LYS A 38 54.23 -6.44 3.77
N GLY A 39 54.05 -5.37 2.99
CA GLY A 39 54.32 -5.31 1.55
C GLY A 39 53.17 -5.81 0.69
N ILE A 40 51.93 -5.75 1.18
CA ILE A 40 50.72 -6.09 0.41
C ILE A 40 50.22 -4.82 -0.27
N GLY A 41 50.07 -4.86 -1.59
CA GLY A 41 49.72 -3.69 -2.40
C GLY A 41 48.29 -3.21 -2.18
N HIS A 42 47.33 -4.12 -2.03
CA HIS A 42 45.91 -3.79 -1.89
C HIS A 42 45.25 -4.50 -0.71
N ALA A 43 44.71 -3.73 0.24
CA ALA A 43 44.00 -4.25 1.40
C ALA A 43 42.62 -3.59 1.55
N SER A 44 41.58 -4.40 1.76
CA SER A 44 40.22 -3.91 1.97
C SER A 44 39.47 -4.72 3.03
N ILE A 45 38.59 -4.03 3.76
CA ILE A 45 37.63 -4.68 4.68
C ILE A 45 36.27 -4.62 4.01
N TRP A 46 35.62 -5.76 3.88
CA TRP A 46 34.24 -5.88 3.39
C TRP A 46 33.33 -6.08 4.58
N THR A 47 32.62 -5.02 4.97
CA THR A 47 31.56 -5.09 5.99
C THR A 47 30.26 -5.62 5.37
N ASN A 48 29.25 -5.89 6.20
CA ASN A 48 27.90 -6.25 5.75
C ASN A 48 27.36 -5.28 4.67
N THR A 49 27.46 -3.96 4.88
CA THR A 49 26.99 -2.96 3.92
C THR A 49 27.76 -3.00 2.59
N VAL A 50 29.07 -3.23 2.63
CA VAL A 50 29.89 -3.35 1.41
C VAL A 50 29.53 -4.61 0.63
N ILE A 51 29.34 -5.72 1.33
CA ILE A 51 28.95 -7.00 0.72
C ILE A 51 27.56 -6.88 0.09
N GLU A 52 26.60 -6.31 0.82
CA GLU A 52 25.24 -6.07 0.32
C GLU A 52 25.27 -5.16 -0.93
N ALA A 53 25.96 -4.02 -0.87
CA ALA A 53 26.08 -3.12 -2.01
C ALA A 53 26.68 -3.83 -3.25
N LYS A 54 27.70 -4.67 -3.04
CA LYS A 54 28.32 -5.45 -4.13
C LYS A 54 27.39 -6.52 -4.69
N LEU A 55 26.63 -7.23 -3.85
CA LEU A 55 25.64 -8.21 -4.29
C LEU A 55 24.55 -7.56 -5.16
N TYR A 56 24.06 -6.38 -4.79
CA TYR A 56 23.05 -5.65 -5.57
C TYR A 56 23.60 -4.94 -6.81
N ALA A 57 24.88 -4.54 -6.83
CA ALA A 57 25.47 -3.81 -7.96
C ALA A 57 26.13 -4.71 -9.00
N GLU A 58 26.90 -5.71 -8.55
CA GLU A 58 27.85 -6.45 -9.38
C GLU A 58 27.53 -7.95 -9.44
N TYR A 59 27.03 -8.56 -8.36
CA TYR A 59 26.93 -10.02 -8.21
C TYR A 59 25.48 -10.52 -8.08
N HIS A 60 24.64 -10.23 -9.09
CA HIS A 60 23.22 -10.61 -9.09
C HIS A 60 22.98 -12.11 -9.10
N ASP A 61 23.89 -12.88 -9.68
CA ASP A 61 23.89 -14.34 -9.70
C ASP A 61 24.10 -14.93 -8.30
N LEU A 62 25.01 -14.36 -7.51
CA LEU A 62 25.21 -14.73 -6.11
C LEU A 62 24.04 -14.28 -5.25
N LEU A 63 23.50 -13.07 -5.50
CA LEU A 63 22.30 -12.58 -4.83
C LEU A 63 21.11 -13.54 -5.04
N PHE A 64 20.93 -14.04 -6.26
CA PHE A 64 19.92 -15.05 -6.56
C PHE A 64 20.24 -16.43 -5.97
N SER A 65 21.46 -16.94 -6.14
CA SER A 65 21.81 -18.30 -5.75
C SER A 65 21.80 -18.51 -4.24
N TYR A 66 22.20 -17.50 -3.47
CA TYR A 66 22.30 -17.59 -2.01
C TYR A 66 21.10 -17.01 -1.28
N PHE A 67 20.37 -16.05 -1.88
CA PHE A 67 19.26 -15.35 -1.21
C PHE A 67 17.92 -15.46 -1.96
N GLY A 68 17.88 -16.08 -3.14
CA GLY A 68 16.67 -16.22 -3.95
C GLY A 68 16.19 -14.90 -4.59
N ILE A 69 16.94 -13.81 -4.46
CA ILE A 69 16.54 -12.47 -4.90
C ILE A 69 16.92 -12.28 -6.38
N SER A 70 15.93 -12.07 -7.24
CA SER A 70 16.11 -11.84 -8.68
C SER A 70 15.65 -10.45 -9.09
N LEU A 71 16.58 -9.50 -9.18
CA LEU A 71 16.28 -8.11 -9.56
C LEU A 71 15.61 -8.00 -10.94
N SER A 72 15.99 -8.87 -11.88
CA SER A 72 15.39 -8.92 -13.22
C SER A 72 13.96 -9.44 -13.20
N SER A 73 13.66 -10.42 -12.35
CA SER A 73 12.30 -10.95 -12.18
C SER A 73 11.40 -9.97 -11.45
N GLU A 74 11.88 -9.32 -10.40
CA GLU A 74 11.14 -8.25 -9.74
C GLU A 74 10.83 -7.10 -10.70
N ARG A 75 11.81 -6.67 -11.50
CA ARG A 75 11.59 -5.61 -12.49
C ARG A 75 10.54 -6.02 -13.53
N ARG A 76 10.60 -7.26 -14.03
CA ARG A 76 9.59 -7.79 -14.95
C ARG A 76 8.21 -7.83 -14.32
N ASN A 77 8.10 -8.26 -13.07
CA ASN A 77 6.85 -8.28 -12.32
C ASN A 77 6.29 -6.87 -12.14
N ARG A 78 7.10 -5.89 -11.72
CA ARG A 78 6.69 -4.48 -11.63
C ARG A 78 6.15 -3.94 -12.95
N ILE A 79 6.83 -4.22 -14.07
CA ILE A 79 6.36 -3.80 -15.41
C ILE A 79 5.03 -4.47 -15.77
N ALA A 80 4.88 -5.77 -15.48
CA ALA A 80 3.65 -6.51 -15.73
C ALA A 80 2.49 -5.95 -14.89
N THR A 81 2.71 -5.69 -13.61
CA THR A 81 1.72 -5.08 -12.70
C THR A 81 1.29 -3.71 -13.19
N VAL A 82 2.22 -2.84 -13.59
CA VAL A 82 1.87 -1.50 -14.12
C VAL A 82 0.98 -1.62 -15.37
N ARG A 83 1.35 -2.48 -16.32
CA ARG A 83 0.56 -2.71 -17.54
C ARG A 83 -0.83 -3.25 -17.22
N ARG A 84 -0.92 -4.25 -16.34
CA ARG A 84 -2.17 -4.84 -15.86
C ARG A 84 -3.06 -3.75 -15.24
N ASN A 85 -2.54 -2.95 -14.31
CA ASN A 85 -3.30 -1.95 -13.59
C ASN A 85 -3.83 -0.84 -14.51
N ILE A 86 -3.05 -0.41 -15.50
CA ILE A 86 -3.51 0.55 -16.52
C ILE A 86 -4.65 -0.05 -17.34
N SER A 87 -4.49 -1.29 -17.81
CA SER A 87 -5.53 -1.98 -18.59
C SER A 87 -6.81 -2.15 -17.78
N LEU A 88 -6.69 -2.56 -16.51
CA LEU A 88 -7.81 -2.76 -15.60
C LEU A 88 -8.54 -1.44 -15.34
N LYS A 89 -7.81 -0.36 -15.06
CA LYS A 89 -8.36 0.99 -14.86
C LYS A 89 -9.23 1.42 -16.05
N GLU A 90 -8.72 1.29 -17.27
CA GLU A 90 -9.46 1.72 -18.46
C GLU A 90 -10.70 0.85 -18.70
N LYS A 91 -10.59 -0.47 -18.50
CA LYS A 91 -11.71 -1.42 -18.61
C LYS A 91 -12.80 -1.10 -17.56
N MET A 92 -12.42 -0.94 -16.29
CA MET A 92 -13.34 -0.61 -15.21
C MET A 92 -14.04 0.74 -15.44
N LYS A 93 -13.31 1.81 -15.79
CA LYS A 93 -13.93 3.10 -16.08
C LYS A 93 -14.92 3.01 -17.25
N LYS A 94 -14.60 2.22 -18.27
CA LYS A 94 -15.49 2.00 -19.42
C LYS A 94 -16.79 1.32 -19.00
N ASP A 95 -16.73 0.37 -18.09
CA ASP A 95 -17.85 -0.50 -17.75
C ASP A 95 -18.70 0.10 -16.61
N PHE A 96 -18.07 0.64 -15.57
CA PHE A 96 -18.71 1.16 -14.35
C PHE A 96 -19.33 2.54 -14.51
N LEU A 97 -18.78 3.42 -15.36
CA LEU A 97 -19.23 4.82 -15.44
C LEU A 97 -20.31 5.01 -16.50
N LYS A 98 -21.30 5.85 -16.17
CA LYS A 98 -22.34 6.31 -17.10
C LYS A 98 -21.73 7.00 -18.32
N LYS A 99 -22.36 6.86 -19.48
CA LYS A 99 -21.91 7.47 -20.75
C LYS A 99 -23.05 8.11 -21.53
N GLY A 100 -22.71 9.17 -22.26
CA GLY A 100 -23.63 9.82 -23.20
C GLY A 100 -24.94 10.21 -22.51
N GLU A 101 -26.05 9.71 -23.05
CA GLU A 101 -27.41 9.98 -22.56
C GLU A 101 -27.70 9.37 -21.18
N GLU A 102 -26.89 8.43 -20.68
CA GLU A 102 -27.01 7.92 -19.31
C GLU A 102 -26.64 8.97 -18.25
N ILE A 103 -25.87 9.99 -18.64
CA ILE A 103 -25.45 11.08 -17.75
C ILE A 103 -26.60 12.09 -17.67
N GLN A 104 -27.31 12.09 -16.56
CA GLN A 104 -28.40 13.03 -16.29
C GLN A 104 -27.92 14.25 -15.52
N GLU A 105 -26.86 14.07 -14.73
CA GLU A 105 -26.27 15.07 -13.85
C GLU A 105 -25.30 15.98 -14.61
N ASP A 106 -25.27 17.26 -14.23
CA ASP A 106 -24.27 18.17 -14.75
C ASP A 106 -22.86 17.87 -14.22
N VAL A 107 -21.86 18.60 -14.72
CA VAL A 107 -20.46 18.38 -14.31
C VAL A 107 -20.23 18.72 -12.84
N TRP A 108 -20.84 19.77 -12.32
CA TRP A 108 -20.65 20.22 -10.94
C TRP A 108 -21.29 19.26 -9.95
N GLU A 109 -22.48 18.75 -10.26
CA GLU A 109 -23.16 17.75 -9.44
C GLU A 109 -22.32 16.48 -9.29
N ARG A 110 -21.67 16.03 -10.37
CA ARG A 110 -20.76 14.86 -10.33
C ARG A 110 -19.42 15.13 -9.66
N ILE A 111 -19.02 16.40 -9.52
CA ILE A 111 -17.86 16.76 -8.69
C ILE A 111 -18.27 16.74 -7.21
N LYS A 112 -19.43 17.29 -6.86
CA LYS A 112 -19.96 17.31 -5.49
C LYS A 112 -20.32 15.91 -4.98
N TYR A 113 -20.87 15.07 -5.86
CA TYR A 113 -21.34 13.72 -5.57
C TYR A 113 -20.72 12.70 -6.54
N PRO A 114 -19.45 12.31 -6.32
CA PRO A 114 -18.71 11.49 -7.27
C PRO A 114 -19.37 10.15 -7.64
N TYR A 115 -20.09 9.56 -6.69
CA TYR A 115 -20.78 8.29 -6.86
C TYR A 115 -21.87 8.34 -7.94
N LYS A 116 -22.43 9.53 -8.24
CA LYS A 116 -23.42 9.69 -9.32
C LYS A 116 -22.87 9.39 -10.71
N LYS A 117 -21.54 9.34 -10.88
CA LYS A 117 -20.89 8.95 -12.15
C LYS A 117 -21.09 7.46 -12.47
N PHE A 118 -21.38 6.62 -11.48
CA PHE A 118 -21.47 5.17 -11.65
C PHE A 118 -22.83 4.72 -12.15
N LYS A 119 -22.86 3.63 -12.93
CA LYS A 119 -24.10 2.98 -13.39
C LYS A 119 -24.79 2.20 -12.27
N SER A 120 -24.01 1.54 -11.41
CA SER A 120 -24.45 0.87 -10.19
C SER A 120 -23.81 1.57 -9.00
N SER A 121 -24.61 1.92 -8.01
CA SER A 121 -24.10 2.39 -6.72
C SER A 121 -23.53 1.25 -5.89
N GLU A 122 -24.03 0.04 -6.03
CA GLU A 122 -23.63 -1.11 -5.21
C GLU A 122 -22.52 -1.92 -5.89
N ILE A 123 -21.59 -2.42 -5.08
CA ILE A 123 -20.49 -3.29 -5.49
C ILE A 123 -20.34 -4.38 -4.42
N LEU A 124 -20.18 -5.65 -4.84
CA LEU A 124 -19.78 -6.73 -3.96
C LEU A 124 -18.26 -6.84 -3.96
N ILE A 125 -17.62 -6.73 -2.80
CA ILE A 125 -16.20 -7.05 -2.63
C ILE A 125 -16.11 -8.51 -2.22
N ARG A 126 -15.30 -9.29 -2.93
CA ARG A 126 -15.07 -10.72 -2.66
C ARG A 126 -13.59 -11.00 -2.56
N SER A 127 -13.17 -11.77 -1.57
CA SER A 127 -11.83 -12.34 -1.53
C SER A 127 -11.64 -13.34 -2.66
N VAL A 128 -10.48 -13.34 -3.30
CA VAL A 128 -10.10 -14.40 -4.26
C VAL A 128 -9.87 -15.75 -3.62
N ASP A 129 -9.65 -15.78 -2.31
CA ASP A 129 -9.45 -17.01 -1.55
C ASP A 129 -10.78 -17.60 -1.04
N ASP A 130 -11.90 -16.91 -1.26
CA ASP A 130 -13.22 -17.40 -0.86
C ASP A 130 -13.70 -18.53 -1.78
N THR A 131 -13.90 -19.70 -1.17
CA THR A 131 -14.39 -20.92 -1.84
C THR A 131 -15.77 -21.35 -1.36
N PHE A 132 -16.40 -20.59 -0.45
CA PHE A 132 -17.68 -20.95 0.19
C PHE A 132 -18.85 -20.09 -0.25
N TYR A 133 -18.62 -19.05 -1.04
CA TYR A 133 -19.68 -18.27 -1.69
C TYR A 133 -20.80 -19.17 -2.27
N PRO A 134 -22.08 -18.87 -2.00
CA PRO A 134 -22.61 -17.61 -1.45
C PRO A 134 -22.65 -17.52 0.07
N GLU A 135 -22.16 -18.52 0.82
CA GLU A 135 -22.14 -18.44 2.28
C GLU A 135 -21.20 -17.33 2.76
N ASN A 136 -21.56 -16.62 3.84
CA ASN A 136 -20.76 -15.54 4.40
C ASN A 136 -20.28 -15.85 5.80
N ILE A 137 -19.32 -16.77 5.89
CA ILE A 137 -18.80 -17.25 7.17
C ILE A 137 -17.52 -16.47 7.48
N PRO A 138 -17.45 -15.72 8.59
CA PRO A 138 -16.27 -14.97 8.94
C PRO A 138 -15.10 -15.89 9.33
N ASP A 139 -13.88 -15.43 9.10
CA ASP A 139 -12.67 -16.10 9.59
C ASP A 139 -12.54 -16.01 11.13
N GLU A 140 -11.48 -16.61 11.68
CA GLU A 140 -11.21 -16.61 13.13
C GLU A 140 -11.02 -15.19 13.73
N LEU A 141 -10.71 -14.20 12.88
CA LEU A 141 -10.53 -12.80 13.26
C LEU A 141 -11.81 -11.97 13.06
N GLY A 142 -12.88 -12.58 12.55
CA GLY A 142 -14.16 -11.91 12.28
C GLY A 142 -14.25 -11.23 10.91
N ASN A 143 -13.29 -11.45 10.01
CA ASN A 143 -13.32 -10.88 8.67
C ASN A 143 -14.24 -11.70 7.78
N TYR A 144 -15.13 -11.03 7.07
CA TYR A 144 -16.03 -11.68 6.13
C TYR A 144 -15.37 -11.84 4.76
N PRO A 145 -15.47 -13.02 4.11
CA PRO A 145 -14.87 -13.30 2.81
C PRO A 145 -15.47 -12.45 1.69
N TRP A 146 -16.69 -11.94 1.88
CA TRP A 146 -17.30 -10.98 0.98
C TRP A 146 -18.26 -10.05 1.72
N TYR A 147 -18.46 -8.85 1.18
CA TYR A 147 -19.39 -7.87 1.72
C TYR A 147 -19.76 -6.82 0.66
N LYS A 148 -20.94 -6.22 0.82
CA LYS A 148 -21.43 -5.15 -0.06
C LYS A 148 -20.87 -3.80 0.38
N VAL A 149 -20.52 -2.97 -0.59
CA VAL A 149 -20.13 -1.56 -0.42
C VAL A 149 -20.83 -0.70 -1.47
N GLU A 150 -20.70 0.63 -1.33
CA GLU A 150 -21.16 1.56 -2.37
C GLU A 150 -19.97 2.19 -3.11
N ALA A 151 -20.09 2.38 -4.42
CA ALA A 151 -19.09 3.07 -5.21
C ALA A 151 -19.01 4.55 -4.81
N TYR A 152 -17.79 5.10 -4.67
CA TYR A 152 -17.59 6.52 -4.42
C TYR A 152 -16.97 7.25 -5.62
N ASP A 153 -15.69 7.00 -5.93
CA ASP A 153 -15.01 7.58 -7.09
C ASP A 153 -13.83 6.72 -7.53
N PHE A 154 -13.35 6.93 -8.76
CA PHE A 154 -12.01 6.48 -9.12
C PHE A 154 -10.97 7.49 -8.63
N TYR A 155 -9.83 7.00 -8.15
CA TYR A 155 -8.67 7.83 -7.82
C TYR A 155 -7.45 7.42 -8.65
N TYR A 156 -6.28 7.98 -8.35
CA TYR A 156 -5.09 7.77 -9.17
C TYR A 156 -4.65 6.29 -9.21
N ASN A 157 -4.80 5.56 -8.09
CA ASN A 157 -4.32 4.18 -7.92
C ASN A 157 -5.42 3.11 -7.90
N GLY A 158 -6.71 3.48 -7.97
CA GLY A 158 -7.78 2.49 -7.80
C GLY A 158 -9.19 3.05 -7.81
N ILE A 159 -10.07 2.35 -7.07
CA ILE A 159 -11.46 2.76 -6.82
C ILE A 159 -11.66 3.00 -5.31
N ARG A 160 -12.47 4.00 -4.99
CA ARG A 160 -12.93 4.32 -3.65
C ARG A 160 -14.35 3.81 -3.47
N VAL A 161 -14.61 3.24 -2.31
CA VAL A 161 -15.92 2.72 -1.92
C VAL A 161 -16.32 3.24 -0.55
N ILE A 162 -17.60 3.50 -0.35
CA ILE A 162 -18.18 3.81 0.95
C ILE A 162 -18.37 2.48 1.68
N THR A 163 -17.69 2.32 2.81
CA THR A 163 -17.75 1.12 3.66
C THR A 163 -18.70 1.29 4.84
N GLY A 164 -19.08 2.53 5.15
CA GLY A 164 -20.03 2.85 6.20
C GLY A 164 -20.12 4.34 6.49
N ILE A 165 -20.84 4.65 7.56
CA ILE A 165 -20.98 6.01 8.09
C ILE A 165 -20.45 6.01 9.53
N ARG A 166 -19.67 7.02 9.89
CA ARG A 166 -19.15 7.24 11.24
C ARG A 166 -19.57 8.60 11.76
N GLU A 167 -19.96 8.65 13.02
CA GLU A 167 -20.17 9.91 13.73
C GLU A 167 -18.83 10.41 14.28
N LEU A 168 -18.51 11.67 14.01
CA LEU A 168 -17.29 12.30 14.47
C LEU A 168 -17.55 13.74 14.94
N VAL A 169 -16.58 14.28 15.65
CA VAL A 169 -16.54 15.70 16.02
C VAL A 169 -15.44 16.41 15.24
N ILE A 170 -15.71 17.63 14.81
CA ILE A 170 -14.76 18.50 14.11
C ILE A 170 -14.83 19.92 14.67
N ASP A 171 -13.69 20.61 14.81
CA ASP A 171 -13.65 22.03 15.20
C ASP A 171 -13.52 22.96 13.99
N GLU A 172 -13.56 24.28 14.23
CA GLU A 172 -13.41 25.31 13.18
C GLU A 172 -12.03 25.26 12.48
N GLU A 173 -11.01 24.69 13.13
CA GLU A 173 -9.67 24.53 12.55
C GLU A 173 -9.55 23.24 11.72
N GLY A 174 -10.58 22.38 11.74
CA GLY A 174 -10.63 21.10 11.05
C GLY A 174 -9.98 19.95 11.81
N ASN A 175 -9.66 20.10 13.10
CA ASN A 175 -9.25 18.99 13.95
C ASN A 175 -10.45 18.10 14.25
N TRP A 176 -10.27 16.79 14.18
CA TRP A 176 -11.38 15.86 14.30
C TRP A 176 -11.05 14.57 15.04
N ASP A 177 -12.06 13.93 15.60
CA ASP A 177 -11.93 12.63 16.26
C ASP A 177 -13.27 11.90 16.28
N PHE A 178 -13.25 10.59 16.46
CA PHE A 178 -14.49 9.81 16.60
C PHE A 178 -15.15 10.07 17.95
N ILE A 179 -16.47 10.01 17.94
CA ILE A 179 -17.26 9.97 19.17
C ILE A 179 -17.14 8.56 19.76
N LYS A 180 -16.59 8.45 20.97
CA LYS A 180 -16.42 7.15 21.64
C LYS A 180 -17.70 6.68 22.30
N ASN A 181 -18.48 7.62 22.82
CA ASN A 181 -19.75 7.37 23.48
C ASN A 181 -20.81 8.36 22.98
N TYR A 182 -21.99 7.87 22.60
CA TYR A 182 -23.09 8.71 22.10
C TYR A 182 -23.46 9.87 23.06
N ASN A 183 -23.38 9.60 24.37
CA ASN A 183 -23.68 10.55 25.45
C ASN A 183 -22.46 11.40 25.89
N GLU A 184 -21.33 11.34 25.19
CA GLU A 184 -20.16 12.18 25.50
C GLU A 184 -20.55 13.66 25.37
N LYS A 185 -20.38 14.40 26.47
CA LYS A 185 -20.53 15.87 26.45
C LYS A 185 -19.37 16.43 25.65
N ILE A 186 -19.70 17.05 24.54
CA ILE A 186 -18.74 17.65 23.63
C ILE A 186 -18.70 19.15 23.91
N SER A 187 -17.50 19.73 23.92
CA SER A 187 -17.31 21.17 24.07
C SER A 187 -18.00 21.92 22.93
N GLU A 188 -18.53 23.11 23.21
CA GLU A 188 -19.23 23.94 22.22
C GLU A 188 -18.37 24.31 21.00
N ARG A 189 -17.04 24.19 21.11
CA ARG A 189 -16.10 24.43 20.00
C ARG A 189 -16.11 23.33 18.92
N TYR A 190 -16.77 22.20 19.17
CA TYR A 190 -16.82 21.07 18.24
C TYR A 190 -18.24 20.86 17.70
N PHE A 191 -18.31 20.53 16.43
CA PHE A 191 -19.52 20.20 15.70
C PHE A 191 -19.59 18.70 15.47
N ARG A 192 -20.76 18.09 15.75
CA ARG A 192 -21.01 16.68 15.41
C ARG A 192 -21.38 16.57 13.93
N VAL A 193 -20.73 15.66 13.21
CA VAL A 193 -21.00 15.40 11.79
C VAL A 193 -20.98 13.90 11.49
N ASN A 194 -21.75 13.50 10.48
CA ASN A 194 -21.67 12.18 9.89
C ASN A 194 -20.65 12.22 8.75
N ALA A 195 -19.66 11.34 8.81
CA ALA A 195 -18.69 11.15 7.75
C ALA A 195 -18.90 9.80 7.07
N LEU A 196 -18.75 9.78 5.74
CA LEU A 196 -18.64 8.52 5.02
C LEU A 196 -17.22 7.97 5.25
N GLU A 197 -17.15 6.70 5.66
CA GLU A 197 -15.90 5.94 5.71
C GLU A 197 -15.60 5.43 4.30
N ILE A 198 -14.42 5.78 3.79
CA ILE A 198 -14.01 5.53 2.41
C ILE A 198 -12.86 4.54 2.38
N GLY A 199 -13.13 3.33 1.87
CA GLY A 199 -12.10 2.35 1.58
C GLY A 199 -11.44 2.61 0.22
N ASN A 200 -10.12 2.76 0.20
CA ASN A 200 -9.34 2.89 -1.04
C ASN A 200 -8.84 1.52 -1.48
N ILE A 201 -9.39 0.97 -2.56
CA ILE A 201 -8.95 -0.31 -3.13
C ILE A 201 -8.03 -0.04 -4.32
N PRO A 202 -6.73 -0.32 -4.23
CA PRO A 202 -5.82 -0.12 -5.36
C PRO A 202 -6.06 -1.16 -6.45
N PHE A 203 -5.76 -0.79 -7.70
CA PHE A 203 -5.86 -1.70 -8.85
C PHE A 203 -4.98 -2.95 -8.71
N SER A 204 -3.91 -2.89 -7.91
CA SER A 204 -3.08 -4.06 -7.61
C SER A 204 -3.83 -5.11 -6.80
N ASN A 205 -4.78 -4.69 -5.96
CA ASN A 205 -5.54 -5.58 -5.08
C ASN A 205 -6.84 -6.04 -5.74
N ILE A 206 -7.27 -5.46 -6.86
CA ILE A 206 -8.39 -5.98 -7.65
C ILE A 206 -7.80 -6.96 -8.65
N ILE A 207 -8.18 -8.24 -8.57
CA ILE A 207 -7.69 -9.33 -9.41
C ILE A 207 -8.48 -9.45 -10.71
N GLU A 208 -9.81 -9.34 -10.65
CA GLU A 208 -10.72 -9.23 -11.80
C GLU A 208 -12.07 -8.70 -11.30
N TYR A 209 -12.99 -8.42 -12.21
CA TYR A 209 -14.37 -8.10 -11.86
C TYR A 209 -15.39 -8.76 -12.78
N ASP A 210 -16.58 -9.00 -12.24
CA ASP A 210 -17.78 -9.27 -13.01
C ASP A 210 -18.70 -8.04 -12.93
N ILE A 211 -18.99 -7.40 -14.07
CA ILE A 211 -19.83 -6.20 -14.09
C ILE A 211 -21.31 -6.51 -13.87
N ASN A 212 -21.75 -7.74 -14.15
CA ASN A 212 -23.17 -8.11 -14.12
C ASN A 212 -23.57 -8.78 -12.80
N GLY A 213 -22.59 -9.16 -11.98
CA GLY A 213 -22.83 -9.97 -10.78
C GLY A 213 -23.29 -11.38 -11.15
N ASP A 214 -24.12 -11.98 -10.30
CA ASP A 214 -24.64 -13.35 -10.48
C ASP A 214 -26.09 -13.49 -9.96
N GLU A 215 -26.57 -14.73 -9.82
CA GLU A 215 -27.94 -15.03 -9.36
C GLU A 215 -28.23 -14.64 -7.90
N PHE A 216 -27.20 -14.46 -7.07
CA PHE A 216 -27.36 -14.03 -5.68
C PHE A 216 -27.32 -12.52 -5.56
N TYR A 217 -26.40 -11.87 -6.29
CA TYR A 217 -26.22 -10.43 -6.27
C TYR A 217 -26.02 -9.88 -7.68
N ILE A 218 -27.00 -9.10 -8.15
CA ILE A 218 -27.07 -8.58 -9.54
C ILE A 218 -26.30 -7.28 -9.75
N TYR A 219 -25.32 -6.99 -8.91
CA TYR A 219 -24.47 -5.79 -8.99
C TYR A 219 -23.01 -6.19 -9.14
N PRO A 220 -22.12 -5.29 -9.62
CA PRO A 220 -20.75 -5.65 -9.94
C PRO A 220 -20.00 -6.33 -8.79
N HIS A 221 -19.28 -7.41 -9.10
CA HIS A 221 -18.41 -8.13 -8.18
C HIS A 221 -16.96 -7.75 -8.44
N LEU A 222 -16.25 -7.27 -7.42
CA LEU A 222 -14.80 -7.12 -7.44
C LEU A 222 -14.17 -8.30 -6.71
N PHE A 223 -13.38 -9.10 -7.42
CA PHE A 223 -12.56 -10.14 -6.84
C PHE A 223 -11.23 -9.53 -6.44
N CYS A 224 -10.95 -9.51 -5.14
CA CYS A 224 -9.84 -8.80 -4.56
C CYS A 224 -8.92 -9.70 -3.73
N ASP A 225 -7.65 -9.33 -3.69
CA ASP A 225 -6.70 -9.85 -2.71
C ASP A 225 -6.90 -9.13 -1.36
N PHE A 226 -7.08 -9.91 -0.30
CA PHE A 226 -7.34 -9.45 1.07
C PHE A 226 -6.06 -9.41 1.92
N SER A 227 -4.92 -9.21 1.28
CA SER A 227 -3.58 -9.18 1.90
C SER A 227 -3.38 -8.09 2.96
N ASN A 228 -4.27 -7.09 3.07
CA ASN A 228 -4.18 -6.02 4.07
C ASN A 228 -5.10 -6.29 5.26
N GLN A 229 -4.64 -7.11 6.21
CA GLN A 229 -5.37 -7.41 7.46
C GLN A 229 -6.79 -7.97 7.24
N GLY A 230 -6.99 -8.80 6.20
CA GLY A 230 -8.31 -9.37 5.89
C GLY A 230 -9.20 -8.43 5.07
N HIS A 231 -8.63 -7.37 4.50
CA HIS A 231 -9.33 -6.43 3.62
C HIS A 231 -8.50 -6.09 2.38
N PRO A 232 -9.11 -5.57 1.31
CA PRO A 232 -8.39 -5.17 0.10
C PRO A 232 -7.93 -3.70 0.12
N TYR A 233 -8.21 -2.96 1.20
CA TYR A 233 -7.96 -1.52 1.28
C TYR A 233 -6.48 -1.20 1.53
N GLU A 234 -5.92 -0.23 0.80
CA GLU A 234 -4.60 0.33 1.11
C GLU A 234 -4.67 1.42 2.18
N SER A 235 -5.83 2.07 2.31
CA SER A 235 -6.12 3.05 3.36
C SER A 235 -7.63 3.23 3.55
N ILE A 236 -8.00 3.75 4.72
CA ILE A 236 -9.37 4.22 5.03
C ILE A 236 -9.32 5.72 5.24
N ASP A 237 -10.08 6.46 4.44
CA ASP A 237 -10.27 7.90 4.56
C ASP A 237 -11.68 8.23 5.05
N TYR A 238 -11.93 9.51 5.35
CA TYR A 238 -13.24 9.98 5.78
C TYR A 238 -13.61 11.23 5.01
N VAL A 239 -14.86 11.31 4.55
CA VAL A 239 -15.39 12.50 3.87
C VAL A 239 -16.62 13.03 4.59
N VAL A 240 -16.73 14.34 4.70
CA VAL A 240 -17.88 15.05 5.27
C VAL A 240 -18.55 15.89 4.21
N GLU A 241 -19.87 15.95 4.24
CA GLU A 241 -20.63 16.82 3.34
C GLU A 241 -20.50 18.27 3.78
N THR A 242 -20.26 19.15 2.83
CA THR A 242 -20.14 20.60 3.01
C THR A 242 -21.14 21.31 2.09
N GLU A 243 -21.72 22.41 2.54
CA GLU A 243 -22.73 23.16 1.78
C GLU A 243 -22.21 23.62 0.40
N ASP A 244 -20.96 24.08 0.35
CA ASP A 244 -20.40 24.72 -0.84
C ASP A 244 -19.82 23.72 -1.84
N SER A 245 -19.14 22.68 -1.36
CA SER A 245 -18.29 21.80 -2.18
C SER A 245 -18.76 20.36 -2.31
N GLY A 246 -19.86 19.97 -1.66
CA GLY A 246 -20.25 18.57 -1.54
C GLY A 246 -19.32 17.84 -0.57
N TYR A 247 -18.91 16.61 -0.89
CA TYR A 247 -18.06 15.83 -0.01
C TYR A 247 -16.58 16.28 -0.03
N ALA A 248 -16.05 16.64 1.14
CA ALA A 248 -14.66 17.01 1.35
C ALA A 248 -13.94 15.97 2.22
N PHE A 249 -12.71 15.61 1.83
CA PHE A 249 -11.86 14.69 2.60
C PHE A 249 -11.32 15.36 3.87
N LEU A 250 -11.39 14.63 4.98
CA LEU A 250 -10.78 15.04 6.23
C LEU A 250 -9.27 14.76 6.18
N ASP A 251 -8.50 15.71 6.72
CA ASP A 251 -7.05 15.59 6.86
C ASP A 251 -6.73 14.64 8.01
N VAL A 252 -6.09 13.50 7.70
CA VAL A 252 -5.74 12.47 8.69
C VAL A 252 -4.74 12.99 9.72
N ASP A 253 -3.89 13.95 9.37
CA ASP A 253 -2.91 14.53 10.30
C ASP A 253 -3.57 15.39 11.38
N LYS A 254 -4.82 15.82 11.14
CA LYS A 254 -5.64 16.56 12.10
C LYS A 254 -6.49 15.66 13.01
N LYS A 255 -6.37 14.33 12.85
CA LYS A 255 -7.10 13.37 13.68
C LYS A 255 -6.52 13.27 15.08
N GLY A 256 -7.37 13.25 16.10
CA GLY A 256 -6.96 12.98 17.48
C GLY A 256 -6.24 14.14 18.17
N VAL A 257 -6.21 15.32 17.54
CA VAL A 257 -5.77 16.58 18.13
C VAL A 257 -6.88 17.08 19.06
N ARG A 258 -7.18 16.32 20.13
CA ARG A 258 -7.91 16.82 21.29
C ARG A 258 -6.96 17.77 22.00
N GLN A 259 -6.86 19.02 21.54
CA GLN A 259 -6.34 20.06 22.43
C GLN A 259 -7.22 20.04 23.68
N VAL A 260 -6.62 20.19 24.85
CA VAL A 260 -7.35 20.22 26.13
C VAL A 260 -8.40 21.35 26.12
#